data_AF-A0A662GHN2-F1
#
_entry.id   AF-A0A662GHN2-F1
#
_cell.length_a   1.000
_cell.length_b   1.000
_cell.length_c   1.000
_cell.angle_alpha   90.00
_cell.angle_beta   90.00
_cell.angle_gamma   90.00
#
_symmetry.space_group_name_H-M   'P 1'
#
loop_
_entity.id
_entity.type
_entity.pdbx_description
1 polymer ?
#
loop_
_entity_poly.entity_id
_entity_poly.type
_entity_poly.pdbx_seq_one_letter_code
_entity_poly.pdbx_strand_id
1 'polypeptide(L)'
;MSLAEKLIKEFEENIKLRKRFAELLISEPDIRLVLINAVIADIATKRDLNELRKELREEIRGLREEMSKLRGEIHSNFRWTTGLIITVWGTTVIPILLKLVGII
;
A
#
# COMPACT_ATOMS: atom_id res chain seq x y z
N MET A 1 49.09 -12.77 13.83
CA MET A 1 47.91 -12.05 14.32
C MET A 1 48.27 -10.58 14.41
N SER A 2 47.55 -9.74 13.69
CA SER A 2 47.79 -8.29 13.62
C SER A 2 47.51 -7.63 14.96
N LEU A 3 48.15 -6.48 15.24
CA LEU A 3 47.92 -5.72 16.48
C LEU A 3 46.44 -5.30 16.59
N ALA A 4 45.82 -4.90 15.48
CA ALA A 4 44.40 -4.54 15.42
C ALA A 4 43.50 -5.73 15.78
N GLU A 5 43.88 -6.93 15.34
CA GLU A 5 43.16 -8.17 15.56
C GLU A 5 43.21 -8.61 17.04
N LYS A 6 44.37 -8.44 17.69
CA LYS A 6 44.52 -8.62 19.14
C LYS A 6 43.65 -7.64 19.93
N LEU A 7 43.64 -6.37 19.52
CA LEU A 7 42.87 -5.30 20.15
C LEU A 7 41.36 -5.57 20.06
N ILE A 8 40.88 -6.01 18.90
CA ILE A 8 39.47 -6.40 18.70
C ILE A 8 39.12 -7.58 19.59
N LYS A 9 39.98 -8.60 19.66
CA LYS A 9 39.72 -9.79 20.47
C LYS A 9 39.64 -9.48 21.96
N GLU A 10 40.52 -8.62 22.48
CA GLU A 10 40.44 -8.14 23.87
C GLU A 10 39.15 -7.32 24.13
N PHE A 11 38.71 -6.54 23.15
CA PHE A 11 37.45 -5.80 23.24
C PHE A 11 36.24 -6.73 23.27
N GLU A 12 36.20 -7.77 22.44
CA GLU A 12 35.11 -8.74 22.39
C GLU A 12 34.98 -9.51 23.72
N GLU A 13 36.11 -9.99 24.24
CA GLU A 13 36.17 -10.77 25.48
C GLU A 13 35.86 -9.90 26.73
N ASN A 14 36.13 -8.59 26.70
CA ASN A 14 35.96 -7.70 27.85
C ASN A 14 34.75 -6.75 27.74
N ILE A 15 33.66 -7.11 28.42
CA ILE A 15 32.44 -6.29 28.44
C ILE A 15 32.62 -4.88 29.05
N LYS A 16 33.56 -4.71 29.98
CA LYS A 16 33.84 -3.42 30.63
C LYS A 16 34.50 -2.46 29.66
N LEU A 17 35.42 -2.95 28.82
CA LEU A 17 36.06 -2.15 27.77
C LEU A 17 35.03 -1.71 26.72
N ARG A 18 34.14 -2.59 26.28
CA ARG A 18 33.06 -2.23 25.36
C ARG A 18 32.16 -1.14 25.91
N LYS A 19 31.73 -1.27 27.18
CA LYS A 19 30.90 -0.23 27.84
C LYS A 19 31.64 1.09 27.95
N ARG A 20 32.89 1.07 28.40
CA ARG A 20 33.71 2.29 28.54
C ARG A 20 33.95 2.99 27.21
N PHE A 21 34.16 2.22 26.14
CA PHE A 21 34.33 2.78 24.80
C PHE A 21 33.02 3.36 24.27
N ALA A 22 31.88 2.69 24.45
CA ALA A 22 30.58 3.24 24.11
C ALA A 22 30.27 4.53 24.90
N GLU A 23 30.60 4.57 26.20
CA GLU A 23 30.49 5.76 27.04
C GLU A 23 31.33 6.92 26.47
N LEU A 24 32.57 6.67 26.05
CA LEU A 24 33.43 7.70 25.44
C LEU A 24 32.84 8.24 24.13
N LEU A 25 32.38 7.35 23.24
CA LEU A 25 31.75 7.76 21.97
C LEU A 25 30.50 8.63 22.17
N ILE A 26 29.73 8.38 23.24
CA ILE A 26 28.51 9.13 23.55
C ILE A 26 28.82 10.43 24.32
N SER A 27 29.93 10.45 25.06
CA SER A 27 30.36 11.60 25.88
C SER A 27 30.91 12.74 25.04
N GLU A 28 31.55 12.42 23.90
CA GLU A 28 32.04 13.41 22.94
C GLU A 28 30.87 13.95 22.09
N PRO A 29 30.50 15.23 22.22
CA PRO A 29 29.35 15.80 21.52
C PRO A 29 29.44 15.64 20.00
N ASP A 30 30.63 15.83 19.43
CA ASP A 30 30.86 15.79 17.97
C ASP A 30 30.71 14.36 17.43
N ILE A 31 31.31 13.36 18.09
CA ILE A 31 31.18 11.94 17.71
C ILE A 31 29.72 11.51 17.80
N ARG A 32 29.03 11.86 18.90
CA ARG A 32 27.61 11.56 19.06
C ARG A 32 26.76 12.16 17.95
N LEU A 33 27.05 13.39 17.55
CA LEU A 33 26.30 14.08 16.50
C LEU A 33 26.51 13.43 15.13
N VAL A 34 27.75 13.00 14.83
CA VAL A 34 28.07 12.22 13.63
C VAL A 34 27.33 10.88 13.62
N LEU A 35 27.32 10.15 14.73
CA LEU A 35 26.59 8.88 14.86
C LEU A 35 25.08 9.07 14.68
N ILE A 36 24.51 10.11 15.30
CA ILE A 36 23.09 10.45 15.15
C ILE A 36 22.77 10.78 13.69
N ASN A 37 23.58 11.61 13.03
CA ASN A 37 23.34 11.98 11.64
C ASN A 37 23.48 10.80 10.68
N ALA A 38 24.46 9.91 10.91
CA ALA A 38 24.61 8.69 10.13
C ALA A 38 23.38 7.77 10.27
N VAL A 39 22.91 7.56 11.50
CA VAL A 39 21.72 6.74 11.76
C VAL A 39 20.44 7.40 11.22
N ILE A 40 20.29 8.72 11.31
CA ILE A 40 19.13 9.43 10.74
C ILE A 40 19.11 9.33 9.21
N ALA A 41 20.26 9.32 8.55
CA ALA A 41 20.33 9.14 7.09
C ALA A 41 19.84 7.76 6.63
N ASP A 42 20.05 6.73 7.45
CA ASP A 42 19.63 5.35 7.16
C ASP A 42 18.18 5.06 7.59
N ILE A 43 17.56 5.92 8.41
CA ILE A 43 16.20 5.72 8.91
C ILE A 43 15.20 6.49 8.04
N ALA A 44 14.19 5.80 7.52
CA ALA A 44 13.04 6.43 6.88
C ALA A 44 12.46 7.50 7.81
N THR A 45 12.51 8.76 7.37
CA THR A 45 12.14 9.87 8.21
C THR A 45 10.62 9.93 8.34
N LYS A 46 10.14 10.63 9.37
CA LYS A 46 8.69 10.89 9.52
C LYS A 46 8.10 11.61 8.31
N ARG A 47 8.92 12.33 7.53
CA ARG A 47 8.50 13.01 6.31
C ARG A 47 8.20 12.00 5.21
N ASP A 48 9.11 11.06 4.98
CA ASP A 48 8.98 10.01 3.96
C ASP A 48 7.73 9.15 4.22
N LEU A 49 7.49 8.81 5.50
CA LEU A 49 6.27 8.09 5.90
C LEU A 49 4.98 8.90 5.67
N ASN A 50 5.03 10.22 5.86
CA ASN A 50 3.87 11.07 5.60
C ASN A 50 3.60 11.24 4.11
N GLU A 51 4.64 11.32 3.28
CA GLU A 51 4.54 11.36 1.82
C GLU A 51 3.95 10.05 1.30
N LEU A 52 4.50 8.90 1.68
CA LEU A 52 3.95 7.57 1.36
C LEU A 52 2.48 7.43 1.81
N ARG A 53 2.15 7.92 3.01
CA ARG A 53 0.76 7.89 3.51
C ARG A 53 -0.18 8.77 2.67
N LYS A 54 0.32 9.88 2.14
CA LYS A 54 -0.45 10.78 1.28
C LYS A 54 -0.68 10.13 -0.09
N GLU A 55 0.37 9.61 -0.72
CA GLU A 55 0.29 8.88 -1.99
C GLU A 55 -0.70 7.72 -1.89
N LEU A 56 -0.58 6.88 -0.86
CA LEU A 56 -1.49 5.76 -0.63
C LEU A 56 -2.95 6.22 -0.46
N ARG A 57 -3.18 7.36 0.19
CA ARG A 57 -4.53 7.92 0.33
C ARG A 57 -5.09 8.39 -1.01
N GLU A 58 -4.26 8.99 -1.85
CA GLU A 58 -4.66 9.45 -3.18
C GLU A 58 -4.97 8.26 -4.09
N GLU A 59 -4.14 7.22 -4.10
CA GLU A 59 -4.38 5.98 -4.84
C GLU A 59 -5.68 5.29 -4.40
N ILE A 60 -5.89 5.12 -3.09
CA ILE A 60 -7.14 4.54 -2.56
C ILE A 60 -8.37 5.36 -2.99
N ARG A 61 -8.22 6.68 -3.05
CA ARG A 61 -9.30 7.57 -3.46
C ARG A 61 -9.59 7.43 -4.95
N GLY A 62 -8.56 7.36 -5.79
CA GLY A 62 -8.68 7.07 -7.23
C GLY A 62 -9.38 5.74 -7.49
N LEU A 63 -8.93 4.66 -6.81
CA LEU A 63 -9.54 3.33 -6.93
C LEU A 63 -11.02 3.33 -6.53
N ARG A 64 -11.40 4.07 -5.48
CA ARG A 64 -12.81 4.20 -5.08
C ARG A 64 -13.66 4.91 -6.13
N GLU A 65 -13.11 5.94 -6.76
CA GLU A 65 -13.80 6.67 -7.83
C GLU A 65 -13.98 5.80 -9.08
N GLU A 66 -12.94 5.08 -9.49
CA GLU A 66 -13.00 4.11 -10.59
C GLU A 66 -14.04 3.02 -10.32
N MET A 67 -14.06 2.46 -9.11
CA MET A 67 -15.03 1.45 -8.73
C MET A 67 -16.47 2.01 -8.74
N SER A 68 -16.65 3.26 -8.32
CA SER A 68 -17.96 3.94 -8.38
C SER A 68 -18.43 4.15 -9.82
N LYS A 69 -17.53 4.57 -10.71
CA LYS A 69 -17.83 4.73 -12.15
C LYS A 69 -18.20 3.39 -12.77
N LEU A 70 -17.40 2.35 -12.53
CA LEU A 70 -17.66 1.00 -13.04
C LEU A 70 -19.02 0.46 -12.57
N ARG A 71 -19.37 0.66 -11.28
CA ARG A 71 -20.70 0.29 -10.76
C ARG A 71 -21.82 1.04 -11.47
N GLY A 72 -21.64 2.33 -11.75
CA GLY A 72 -22.61 3.13 -12.50
C GLY A 72 -22.79 2.65 -13.94
N GLU A 73 -21.69 2.39 -14.64
CA GLU A 73 -21.71 1.86 -16.01
C GLU A 73 -22.37 0.48 -16.08
N ILE A 74 -22.03 -0.43 -15.17
CA ILE A 74 -22.68 -1.75 -15.07
C ILE A 74 -24.18 -1.59 -14.85
N HIS A 75 -24.59 -0.72 -13.93
CA HIS A 75 -26.01 -0.52 -13.64
C HIS A 75 -26.76 0.05 -14.86
N SER A 76 -26.18 1.02 -15.56
CA SER A 76 -26.75 1.58 -16.79
C SER A 76 -26.87 0.53 -17.89
N ASN A 77 -25.77 -0.19 -18.16
CA ASN A 77 -25.72 -1.23 -19.17
C ASN A 77 -26.70 -2.37 -18.85
N PHE A 78 -26.85 -2.73 -17.58
CA PHE A 78 -27.80 -3.75 -17.13
C PHE A 78 -29.25 -3.32 -17.36
N ARG A 79 -29.59 -2.06 -17.06
CA ARG A 79 -30.94 -1.53 -17.31
C ARG A 79 -31.27 -1.54 -18.81
N TRP A 80 -30.32 -1.13 -19.65
CA TRP A 80 -30.52 -1.10 -21.09
C TRP A 80 -30.64 -2.51 -21.69
N THR A 81 -29.74 -3.42 -21.34
CA THR A 81 -29.78 -4.83 -21.80
C THR A 81 -31.04 -5.55 -21.33
N THR A 82 -31.44 -5.36 -20.07
CA THR A 82 -32.70 -5.91 -19.56
C THR A 82 -33.91 -5.37 -20.31
N GLY A 83 -33.94 -4.06 -20.60
CA GLY A 83 -35.01 -3.43 -21.38
C GLY A 83 -35.11 -3.98 -22.81
N LEU A 84 -33.96 -4.18 -23.47
CA LEU A 84 -33.93 -4.82 -24.79
C LEU A 84 -34.47 -6.25 -24.76
N ILE A 85 -34.03 -7.05 -23.79
CA ILE A 85 -34.51 -8.43 -23.61
C ILE A 85 -36.03 -8.40 -23.45
N ILE A 86 -36.58 -7.60 -22.53
CA ILE A 86 -38.04 -7.49 -22.32
C ILE A 86 -38.76 -7.11 -23.62
N THR A 87 -38.21 -6.18 -24.40
CA THR A 87 -38.81 -5.74 -25.68
C THR A 87 -38.82 -6.85 -26.72
N VAL A 88 -37.71 -7.58 -26.87
CA VAL A 88 -37.59 -8.69 -27.82
C VAL A 88 -38.53 -9.83 -27.42
N TRP A 89 -38.56 -10.22 -26.15
CA TRP A 89 -39.48 -11.25 -25.65
C TRP A 89 -40.94 -10.81 -25.77
N GLY A 90 -41.24 -9.54 -25.47
CA GLY A 90 -42.59 -8.98 -25.60
C GLY A 90 -43.10 -8.99 -27.04
N THR A 91 -42.23 -8.72 -28.01
CA THR A 91 -42.60 -8.70 -29.43
C THR A 91 -42.64 -10.08 -30.07
N THR A 92 -41.85 -11.04 -29.60
CA THR A 92 -41.75 -12.38 -30.22
C THR A 92 -42.61 -13.41 -29.51
N VAL A 93 -42.59 -13.46 -28.18
CA VAL A 93 -43.20 -14.56 -27.41
C VAL A 93 -44.65 -14.29 -27.06
N ILE A 94 -45.01 -13.06 -26.72
CA ILE A 94 -46.42 -12.71 -26.41
C ILE A 94 -47.33 -13.04 -27.61
N PRO A 95 -47.02 -12.65 -28.87
CA PRO A 95 -47.90 -12.97 -30.00
C PRO A 95 -48.02 -14.47 -30.27
N ILE A 96 -46.93 -15.25 -30.09
CA ILE A 96 -46.95 -16.70 -30.27
C ILE A 96 -47.85 -17.36 -29.22
N LEU A 97 -47.76 -16.93 -27.96
CA LEU A 97 -48.61 -17.43 -26.88
C LEU A 97 -50.09 -17.08 -27.12
N LEU A 98 -50.39 -15.86 -27.57
CA LEU A 98 -51.78 -15.46 -27.89
C LEU A 98 -52.39 -16.31 -29.01
N LYS A 99 -51.60 -16.64 -30.05
CA LYS A 99 -52.01 -17.56 -31.12
C LYS A 99 -52.26 -18.98 -30.61
N LEU A 100 -51.45 -19.48 -29.67
CA LEU A 100 -51.59 -20.82 -29.12
C LEU A 100 -52.82 -20.98 -28.22
N VAL A 101 -53.19 -19.94 -27.48
CA VAL A 101 -54.38 -19.94 -26.59
C VAL A 101 -55.68 -19.70 -27.38
N GLY A 102 -55.59 -19.36 -28.67
CA GLY A 102 -56.76 -19.12 -29.53
C GLY A 102 -57.46 -17.79 -29.26
N ILE A 103 -56.75 -16.83 -28.66
CA ILE A 103 -57.27 -15.46 -28.42
C ILE A 103 -57.23 -14.64 -29.71
N ILE A 104 -56.24 -14.89 -30.57
CA ILE A 104 -56.04 -14.30 -31.91
C ILE A 104 -55.75 -15.43 -32.88
#